data_AF-A0A9D9SKE7-F1
#
_entry.id   AF-A0A9D9SKE7-F1
#
_cell.length_a   1.000
_cell.length_b   1.000
_cell.length_c   1.000
_cell.angle_alpha   90.00
_cell.angle_beta   90.00
_cell.angle_gamma   90.00
#
_symmetry.space_group_name_H-M   'P 1'
#
loop_
_entity.id
_entity.type
_entity.pdbx_description
1 polymer ?
#
loop_
_entity_poly.entity_id
_entity_poly.type
_entity_poly.pdbx_seq_one_letter_code
_entity_poly.pdbx_strand_id
1 'polypeptide(L)'
;MKNTHPIDRWLRLALAIGLAQWAYFWLTSAAQWPVYAVAAILGGTALLQFCPVYRWLGVSTASRSSGEVGMAWKALGWAALLALLVGGSYGSAAFSRKLFLEEFNAMNHFYKQTLFLTGKNEREKANADYDRLMPAWLAFQSKYTKYRPYALRTDTQLSADLVSVQAMLSGVEPAVRSGDLHQAHLDLEKVRPVFQDMLKRNGFSLLSVALVDFHDNMEQMLDAAQARDVQKIIQLYPAVSDKLRQVEEQANDAEIQAIRQHLDALMAMAQADKRDGLSGQADKLKSSFVKVYLQRG
;
A
#
# COMPACT_ATOMS: atom_id res chain seq x y z
N MET A 1 -16.32 -33.02 34.68
CA MET A 1 -15.31 -32.55 35.65
C MET A 1 -14.60 -31.36 35.04
N LYS A 2 -14.69 -30.18 35.66
CA LYS A 2 -13.94 -28.98 35.22
C LYS A 2 -12.51 -29.09 35.76
N ASN A 3 -11.50 -28.87 34.93
CA ASN A 3 -10.10 -28.93 35.37
C ASN A 3 -9.30 -27.66 35.05
N THR A 4 -9.96 -26.62 34.53
CA THR A 4 -9.36 -25.33 34.17
C THR A 4 -9.89 -24.19 35.06
N HIS A 5 -8.99 -23.40 35.63
CA HIS A 5 -9.32 -22.15 36.32
C HIS A 5 -9.81 -21.06 35.33
N PRO A 6 -10.64 -20.07 35.76
CA PRO A 6 -11.06 -18.96 34.89
C PRO A 6 -9.91 -18.18 34.21
N ILE A 7 -8.77 -18.01 34.89
CA ILE A 7 -7.58 -17.36 34.31
C ILE A 7 -6.98 -18.21 33.18
N ASP A 8 -6.83 -19.52 33.39
CA ASP A 8 -6.34 -20.46 32.34
C ASP A 8 -7.29 -20.45 31.13
N ARG A 9 -8.60 -20.39 31.38
CA ARG A 9 -9.61 -20.23 30.32
C ARG A 9 -9.39 -18.95 29.51
N TRP A 10 -9.16 -17.80 30.14
CA TRP A 10 -8.91 -16.56 29.42
C TRP A 10 -7.60 -16.57 28.64
N LEU A 11 -6.53 -17.15 29.19
CA LEU A 11 -5.26 -17.29 28.47
C LEU A 11 -5.41 -18.16 27.21
N ARG A 12 -6.13 -19.27 27.31
CA ARG A 12 -6.43 -20.15 26.15
C ARG A 12 -7.26 -19.43 25.10
N LEU A 13 -8.28 -18.67 25.53
CA LEU A 13 -9.10 -17.87 24.60
C LEU A 13 -8.27 -16.77 23.94
N ALA A 14 -7.39 -16.09 24.69
CA ALA A 14 -6.49 -15.08 24.13
C ALA A 14 -5.55 -15.69 23.09
N LEU A 15 -4.95 -16.85 23.38
CA LEU A 15 -4.10 -17.58 22.44
C LEU A 15 -4.89 -18.05 21.22
N ALA A 16 -6.12 -18.54 21.40
CA ALA A 16 -6.99 -18.93 20.30
C ALA A 16 -7.31 -17.74 19.38
N ILE A 17 -7.66 -16.58 19.95
CA ILE A 17 -7.90 -15.33 19.19
C ILE A 17 -6.64 -14.92 18.43
N GLY A 18 -5.48 -14.91 19.10
CA GLY A 18 -4.21 -14.54 18.49
C GLY A 18 -3.84 -15.46 17.31
N LEU A 19 -3.99 -16.77 17.47
CA LEU A 19 -3.74 -17.73 16.38
C LEU A 19 -4.75 -17.58 15.24
N ALA A 20 -6.03 -17.36 15.54
CA ALA A 20 -7.04 -17.13 14.52
C ALA A 20 -6.79 -15.85 13.73
N GLN A 21 -6.41 -14.75 14.39
CA GLN A 21 -6.01 -13.51 13.73
C GLN A 21 -4.72 -13.70 12.92
N TRP A 22 -3.74 -14.43 13.45
CA TRP A 22 -2.50 -14.70 12.73
C TRP A 22 -2.76 -15.51 11.45
N ALA A 23 -3.54 -16.59 11.56
CA ALA A 23 -3.98 -17.37 10.40
C ALA A 23 -4.77 -16.52 9.41
N TYR A 24 -5.71 -15.72 9.92
CA TYR A 24 -6.57 -14.92 9.06
C TYR A 24 -5.80 -13.81 8.35
N PHE A 25 -4.95 -13.04 9.01
CA PHE A 25 -4.36 -11.85 8.40
C PHE A 25 -2.99 -12.08 7.75
N TRP A 26 -2.23 -13.11 8.17
CA TRP A 26 -0.79 -13.15 7.89
C TRP A 26 -0.30 -14.43 7.22
N LEU A 27 -1.02 -15.55 7.39
CA LEU A 27 -0.64 -16.81 6.76
C LEU A 27 -1.22 -16.91 5.34
N THR A 28 -0.64 -17.81 4.55
CA THR A 28 -1.07 -18.08 3.17
C THR A 28 -1.72 -19.44 3.06
N SER A 29 -2.72 -19.54 2.17
CA SER A 29 -3.34 -20.77 1.67
C SER A 29 -3.40 -21.95 2.66
N ALA A 30 -2.62 -23.00 2.43
CA ALA A 30 -2.69 -24.27 3.15
C ALA A 30 -2.17 -24.19 4.61
N ALA A 31 -1.25 -23.27 4.91
CA ALA A 31 -0.68 -23.12 6.25
C ALA A 31 -1.69 -22.52 7.26
N GLN A 32 -2.76 -21.90 6.78
CA GLN A 32 -3.82 -21.34 7.63
C GLN A 32 -4.62 -22.44 8.36
N TRP A 33 -4.88 -23.58 7.69
CA TRP A 33 -5.78 -24.61 8.21
C TRP A 33 -5.29 -25.29 9.50
N PRO A 34 -4.02 -25.72 9.61
CA PRO A 34 -3.51 -26.26 10.88
C PRO A 34 -3.59 -25.26 12.03
N VAL A 35 -3.32 -23.97 11.75
CA VAL A 35 -3.37 -22.93 12.78
C VAL A 35 -4.80 -22.65 13.23
N TYR A 36 -5.77 -22.65 12.32
CA TYR A 36 -7.19 -22.59 12.68
C TYR A 36 -7.63 -23.80 13.49
N ALA A 37 -7.16 -25.01 13.17
CA ALA A 37 -7.48 -26.20 13.95
C ALA A 37 -6.97 -26.07 15.39
N VAL A 38 -5.74 -25.60 15.59
CA VAL A 38 -5.19 -25.35 16.94
C VAL A 38 -5.99 -24.27 17.66
N ALA A 39 -6.34 -23.16 16.99
CA ALA A 39 -7.16 -22.10 17.57
C ALA A 39 -8.54 -22.63 18.01
N ALA A 40 -9.19 -23.47 17.18
CA ALA A 40 -10.48 -24.08 17.48
C ALA A 40 -10.41 -25.05 18.67
N ILE A 41 -9.36 -25.87 18.76
CA ILE A 41 -9.14 -26.78 19.91
C ILE A 41 -8.95 -25.97 21.20
N LEU A 42 -8.13 -24.91 21.18
CA LEU A 42 -7.91 -24.05 22.34
C LEU A 42 -9.21 -23.34 22.77
N GLY A 43 -9.96 -22.78 21.82
CA GLY A 43 -11.25 -22.15 22.08
C GLY A 43 -12.29 -23.13 22.64
N GLY A 44 -12.43 -24.30 22.01
CA GLY A 44 -13.36 -25.34 22.44
C GLY A 44 -13.06 -25.89 23.84
N THR A 45 -11.79 -26.21 24.12
CA THR A 45 -11.38 -26.69 25.46
C THR A 45 -11.56 -25.62 26.54
N ALA A 46 -11.36 -24.34 26.20
CA ALA A 46 -11.62 -23.23 27.11
C ALA A 46 -13.13 -23.03 27.39
N LEU A 47 -14.00 -23.20 26.39
CA LEU A 47 -15.45 -23.12 26.55
C LEU A 47 -16.01 -24.29 27.38
N LEU A 48 -15.51 -25.50 27.13
CA LEU A 48 -15.87 -26.71 27.88
C LEU A 48 -15.30 -26.75 29.31
N GLN A 49 -14.41 -25.80 29.65
CA GLN A 49 -13.71 -25.73 30.94
C GLN A 49 -12.94 -27.03 31.25
N PHE A 50 -12.47 -27.69 30.19
CA PHE A 50 -11.88 -29.00 30.24
C PHE A 50 -10.72 -29.12 29.25
N CYS A 51 -9.54 -29.45 29.77
CA CYS A 51 -8.36 -29.74 28.98
C CYS A 51 -8.02 -31.24 29.02
N PRO A 52 -8.03 -31.93 27.85
CA PRO A 52 -7.67 -33.34 27.75
C PRO A 52 -6.23 -33.62 28.18
N VAL A 53 -5.28 -32.74 27.81
CA VAL A 53 -3.86 -32.86 28.17
C VAL A 53 -3.66 -32.79 29.69
N TYR A 54 -4.36 -31.88 30.37
CA TYR A 54 -4.33 -31.80 31.83
C TYR A 54 -4.85 -33.08 32.48
N ARG A 55 -5.93 -33.65 31.95
CA ARG A 55 -6.44 -34.94 32.42
C ARG A 55 -5.42 -36.07 32.21
N TRP A 56 -4.77 -36.11 31.04
CA TRP A 56 -3.78 -37.14 30.72
C TRP A 56 -2.53 -37.04 31.60
N LEU A 57 -2.08 -35.81 31.90
CA LEU A 57 -0.93 -35.55 32.77
C LEU A 57 -1.28 -35.54 34.28
N GLY A 58 -2.53 -35.78 34.65
CA GLY A 58 -3.00 -35.71 36.05
C GLY A 58 -2.94 -34.30 36.67
N VAL A 59 -2.83 -33.26 35.85
CA VAL A 59 -2.74 -31.85 36.28
C VAL A 59 -4.13 -31.23 36.32
N SER A 60 -4.39 -30.36 37.30
CA SER A 60 -5.60 -29.54 37.35
C SER A 60 -5.24 -28.13 37.80
N THR A 61 -5.74 -27.12 37.11
CA THR A 61 -5.65 -25.73 37.59
C THR A 61 -6.90 -25.32 38.36
N ALA A 62 -7.95 -26.14 38.34
CA ALA A 62 -9.20 -25.85 39.05
C ALA A 62 -9.06 -25.82 40.58
N SER A 63 -8.05 -26.48 41.16
CA SER A 63 -7.84 -26.60 42.61
C SER A 63 -6.95 -25.50 43.22
N ARG A 64 -6.46 -24.53 42.44
CA ARG A 64 -5.39 -23.61 42.90
C ARG A 64 -5.84 -22.22 43.37
N SER A 65 -7.13 -21.97 43.66
CA SER A 65 -7.52 -20.75 44.38
C SER A 65 -8.58 -20.98 45.45
N SER A 66 -8.30 -20.47 46.64
CA SER A 66 -9.18 -20.33 47.80
C SER A 66 -10.15 -19.14 47.67
N GLY A 67 -10.46 -18.69 46.45
CA GLY A 67 -11.36 -17.55 46.24
C GLY A 67 -11.92 -17.49 44.81
N GLU A 68 -13.23 -17.29 44.70
CA GLU A 68 -13.89 -17.02 43.43
C GLU A 68 -13.37 -15.70 42.83
N VAL A 69 -13.07 -15.70 41.53
CA VAL A 69 -12.71 -14.47 40.82
C VAL A 69 -13.87 -13.49 40.88
N GLY A 70 -13.63 -12.30 41.45
CA GLY A 70 -14.64 -11.25 41.60
C GLY A 70 -15.25 -10.82 40.26
N MET A 71 -16.49 -10.32 40.31
CA MET A 71 -17.24 -9.93 39.10
C MET A 71 -16.49 -8.90 38.25
N ALA A 72 -15.82 -7.92 38.88
CA ALA A 72 -15.04 -6.91 38.19
C ALA A 72 -13.89 -7.50 37.36
N TRP A 73 -13.16 -8.48 37.92
CA TRP A 73 -12.09 -9.19 37.21
C TRP A 73 -12.62 -10.05 36.07
N LYS A 74 -13.81 -10.63 36.22
CA LYS A 74 -14.49 -11.33 35.12
C LYS A 74 -14.84 -10.39 33.98
N ALA A 75 -15.42 -9.24 34.30
CA ALA A 75 -15.75 -8.20 33.31
C ALA A 75 -14.47 -7.71 32.59
N LEU A 76 -13.40 -7.45 33.35
CA LEU A 76 -12.11 -7.02 32.79
C LEU A 76 -11.50 -8.08 31.85
N GLY A 77 -11.52 -9.35 32.24
CA GLY A 77 -11.00 -10.45 31.41
C GLY A 77 -11.75 -10.58 30.08
N TRP A 78 -13.08 -10.46 30.09
CA TRP A 78 -13.87 -10.46 28.86
C TRP A 78 -13.66 -9.20 28.02
N ALA A 79 -13.58 -8.03 28.64
CA ALA A 79 -13.27 -6.79 27.96
C ALA A 79 -11.89 -6.85 27.27
N ALA A 80 -10.89 -7.44 27.92
CA ALA A 80 -9.57 -7.64 27.34
C ALA A 80 -9.58 -8.58 26.13
N LEU A 81 -10.35 -9.68 26.18
CA LEU A 81 -10.52 -10.58 25.02
C LEU A 81 -11.24 -9.89 23.86
N LEU A 82 -12.26 -9.08 24.14
CA LEU A 82 -12.95 -8.29 23.12
C LEU A 82 -12.02 -7.25 22.50
N ALA A 83 -11.25 -6.55 23.33
CA ALA A 83 -10.25 -5.59 22.87
C ALA A 83 -9.17 -6.26 22.01
N LEU A 84 -8.70 -7.44 22.40
CA LEU A 84 -7.76 -8.22 21.59
C LEU A 84 -8.39 -8.63 20.25
N LEU A 85 -9.63 -9.11 20.26
CA LEU A 85 -10.32 -9.54 19.04
C LEU A 85 -10.53 -8.37 18.06
N VAL A 86 -11.11 -7.27 18.54
CA VAL A 86 -11.44 -6.11 17.70
C VAL A 86 -10.18 -5.33 17.36
N GLY A 87 -9.38 -4.95 18.36
CA GLY A 87 -8.15 -4.18 18.20
C GLY A 87 -7.09 -4.94 17.41
N GLY A 88 -6.90 -6.24 17.66
CA GLY A 88 -5.98 -7.08 16.91
C GLY A 88 -6.39 -7.27 15.44
N SER A 89 -7.70 -7.38 15.16
CA SER A 89 -8.19 -7.46 13.79
C SER A 89 -8.03 -6.14 13.04
N TYR A 90 -8.43 -5.01 13.64
CA TYR A 90 -8.26 -3.69 13.06
C TYR A 90 -6.78 -3.36 12.82
N GLY A 91 -5.93 -3.61 13.83
CA GLY A 91 -4.49 -3.40 13.75
C GLY A 91 -3.84 -4.25 12.66
N SER A 92 -4.20 -5.54 12.56
CA SER A 92 -3.68 -6.43 11.52
C SER A 92 -4.14 -6.03 10.11
N ALA A 93 -5.40 -5.60 9.96
CA ALA A 93 -5.92 -5.09 8.70
C ALA A 93 -5.17 -3.82 8.26
N ALA A 94 -4.99 -2.86 9.17
CA ALA A 94 -4.25 -1.62 8.88
C ALA A 94 -2.78 -1.88 8.57
N PHE A 95 -2.13 -2.77 9.32
CA PHE A 95 -0.72 -3.07 9.12
C PHE A 95 -0.46 -3.86 7.83
N SER A 96 -1.24 -4.90 7.54
CA SER A 96 -1.09 -5.66 6.30
C SER A 96 -1.28 -4.79 5.06
N ARG A 97 -2.20 -3.81 5.13
CA ARG A 97 -2.37 -2.76 4.11
C ARG A 97 -1.14 -1.86 3.99
N LYS A 98 -0.59 -1.39 5.13
CA LYS A 98 0.62 -0.56 5.14
C LYS A 98 1.82 -1.28 4.52
N LEU A 99 2.06 -2.53 4.92
CA LEU A 99 3.16 -3.35 4.40
C LEU A 99 3.05 -3.57 2.89
N PHE A 100 1.84 -3.81 2.37
CA PHE A 100 1.61 -3.90 0.93
C PHE A 100 2.04 -2.64 0.20
N LEU A 101 1.65 -1.47 0.70
CA LEU A 101 2.01 -0.19 0.08
C LEU A 101 3.51 0.07 0.13
N GLU A 102 4.18 -0.23 1.25
CA GLU A 102 5.63 -0.06 1.37
C GLU A 102 6.38 -0.93 0.33
N GLU A 103 5.97 -2.20 0.19
CA GLU A 103 6.59 -3.10 -0.79
C GLU A 103 6.21 -2.79 -2.24
N PHE A 104 4.96 -2.37 -2.47
CA PHE A 104 4.53 -1.87 -3.77
C PHE A 104 5.37 -0.65 -4.16
N ASN A 105 5.52 0.34 -3.28
CA ASN A 105 6.30 1.55 -3.55
C ASN A 105 7.79 1.24 -3.76
N ALA A 106 8.37 0.32 -2.98
CA ALA A 106 9.76 -0.10 -3.15
C ALA A 106 10.03 -0.72 -4.52
N MET A 107 9.11 -1.56 -5.01
CA MET A 107 9.18 -2.09 -6.38
C MET A 107 8.89 -1.00 -7.42
N ASN A 108 7.82 -0.24 -7.21
CA ASN A 108 7.30 0.77 -8.13
C ASN A 108 8.31 1.91 -8.34
N HIS A 109 9.21 2.14 -7.39
CA HIS A 109 10.35 3.05 -7.55
C HIS A 109 11.18 2.72 -8.80
N PHE A 110 11.58 1.46 -9.00
CA PHE A 110 12.36 1.06 -10.18
C PHE A 110 11.56 1.22 -11.48
N TYR A 111 10.26 0.97 -11.43
CA TYR A 111 9.37 1.19 -12.57
C TYR A 111 9.32 2.66 -12.97
N LYS A 112 9.02 3.55 -12.01
CA LYS A 112 8.98 5.00 -12.22
C LYS A 112 10.30 5.54 -12.73
N GLN A 113 11.40 5.06 -12.15
CA GLN A 113 12.74 5.48 -12.53
C GLN A 113 13.08 5.04 -13.95
N THR A 114 12.77 3.79 -14.33
CA THR A 114 12.94 3.30 -15.70
C THR A 114 12.12 4.15 -16.68
N LEU A 115 10.85 4.39 -16.37
CA LEU A 115 9.94 5.20 -17.19
C LEU A 115 10.43 6.64 -17.38
N PHE A 116 10.98 7.24 -16.32
CA PHE A 116 11.55 8.58 -16.38
C PHE A 116 12.83 8.63 -17.24
N LEU A 117 13.71 7.64 -17.09
CA LEU A 117 14.97 7.57 -17.84
C LEU A 117 14.76 7.28 -19.33
N THR A 118 13.77 6.45 -19.69
CA THR A 118 13.39 6.24 -21.09
C THR A 118 12.86 7.54 -21.71
N GLY A 119 12.05 8.30 -20.97
CA GLY A 119 11.57 9.64 -21.40
C GLY A 119 12.69 10.67 -21.57
N LYS A 120 13.78 10.55 -20.81
CA LYS A 120 14.99 11.38 -20.95
C LYS A 120 15.97 10.90 -22.02
N ASN A 121 15.67 9.79 -22.69
CA ASN A 121 16.58 9.15 -23.63
C ASN A 121 17.92 8.70 -22.99
N GLU A 122 17.94 8.42 -21.68
CA GLU A 122 19.14 8.01 -20.92
C GLU A 122 19.31 6.48 -20.91
N ARG A 123 19.69 5.89 -22.05
CA ARG A 123 19.71 4.43 -22.29
C ARG A 123 20.45 3.59 -21.26
N GLU A 124 21.70 3.94 -20.94
CA GLU A 124 22.53 3.13 -20.04
C GLU A 124 21.92 3.03 -18.64
N LYS A 125 21.38 4.14 -18.13
CA LYS A 125 20.71 4.17 -16.84
C LYS A 125 19.35 3.47 -16.90
N ALA A 126 18.59 3.66 -17.98
CA ALA A 126 17.32 2.97 -18.16
C ALA A 126 17.50 1.44 -18.17
N ASN A 127 18.53 0.94 -18.84
CA ASN A 127 18.92 -0.48 -18.78
C ASN A 127 19.24 -0.92 -17.35
N ALA A 128 20.08 -0.16 -16.65
CA ALA A 128 20.51 -0.51 -15.30
C ALA A 128 19.35 -0.53 -14.28
N ASP A 129 18.37 0.37 -14.39
CA ASP A 129 17.19 0.35 -13.53
C ASP A 129 16.14 -0.68 -13.99
N TYR A 130 16.03 -0.98 -15.28
CA TYR A 130 15.23 -2.08 -15.78
C TYR A 130 15.72 -3.44 -15.22
N ASP A 131 17.03 -3.63 -15.14
CA ASP A 131 17.68 -4.80 -14.53
C ASP A 131 17.34 -4.97 -13.04
N ARG A 132 16.97 -3.89 -12.35
CA ARG A 132 16.49 -3.91 -10.96
C ARG A 132 14.98 -4.05 -10.84
N LEU A 133 14.25 -3.47 -11.79
CA LEU A 133 12.79 -3.52 -11.86
C LEU A 133 12.30 -4.97 -11.97
N MET A 134 12.80 -5.74 -12.94
CA MET A 134 12.30 -7.09 -13.19
C MET A 134 12.39 -8.03 -11.98
N PRO A 135 13.55 -8.17 -11.28
CA PRO A 135 13.60 -9.01 -10.09
C PRO A 135 12.73 -8.46 -8.94
N ALA A 136 12.63 -7.13 -8.76
CA ALA A 136 11.75 -6.54 -7.76
C ALA A 136 10.26 -6.83 -8.05
N TRP A 137 9.86 -6.73 -9.31
CA TRP A 137 8.51 -7.09 -9.77
C TRP A 137 8.18 -8.56 -9.55
N LEU A 138 9.08 -9.47 -9.97
CA LEU A 138 8.86 -10.91 -9.80
C LEU A 138 8.75 -11.31 -8.33
N ALA A 139 9.56 -10.72 -7.45
CA ALA A 139 9.46 -10.93 -6.01
C ALA A 139 8.11 -10.43 -5.46
N PHE A 140 7.70 -9.21 -5.83
CA PHE A 140 6.43 -8.61 -5.44
C PHE A 140 5.24 -9.47 -5.90
N GLN A 141 5.20 -9.82 -7.18
CA GLN A 141 4.15 -10.64 -7.79
C GLN A 141 4.07 -12.03 -7.15
N SER A 142 5.21 -12.71 -6.96
CA SER A 142 5.26 -14.04 -6.35
C SER A 142 4.69 -14.03 -4.93
N LYS A 143 5.01 -12.99 -4.15
CA LYS A 143 4.47 -12.80 -2.80
C LYS A 143 2.96 -12.57 -2.85
N TYR A 144 2.50 -11.59 -3.63
CA TYR A 144 1.11 -11.14 -3.61
C TYR A 144 0.13 -12.01 -4.40
N THR A 145 0.64 -12.95 -5.18
CA THR A 145 -0.15 -14.06 -5.73
C THR A 145 -0.48 -15.10 -4.65
N LYS A 146 0.43 -15.32 -3.70
CA LYS A 146 0.29 -16.33 -2.63
C LYS A 146 -0.36 -15.77 -1.36
N TYR A 147 -0.04 -14.51 -1.05
CA TYR A 147 -0.50 -13.80 0.12
C TYR A 147 -1.34 -12.60 -0.30
N ARG A 148 -2.59 -12.55 0.16
CA ARG A 148 -3.46 -11.39 -0.06
C ARG A 148 -3.70 -10.67 1.27
N PRO A 149 -3.17 -9.44 1.43
CA PRO A 149 -3.54 -8.54 2.51
C PRO A 149 -5.06 -8.43 2.62
N TYR A 150 -5.55 -8.06 3.80
CA TYR A 150 -6.99 -8.00 4.04
C TYR A 150 -7.74 -7.12 3.01
N ALA A 151 -7.17 -5.95 2.66
CA ALA A 151 -7.73 -5.03 1.68
C ALA A 151 -7.84 -5.61 0.25
N LEU A 152 -7.04 -6.62 -0.08
CA LEU A 152 -6.96 -7.27 -1.41
C LEU A 152 -7.63 -8.63 -1.45
N ARG A 153 -8.15 -9.11 -0.31
CA ARG A 153 -8.59 -10.51 -0.16
C ARG A 153 -9.71 -10.88 -1.11
N THR A 154 -10.66 -9.98 -1.30
CA THR A 154 -11.86 -10.16 -2.13
C THR A 154 -11.65 -9.75 -3.57
N ASP A 155 -10.46 -9.25 -3.93
CA ASP A 155 -10.18 -8.81 -5.29
C ASP A 155 -10.00 -10.00 -6.23
N THR A 156 -11.01 -10.25 -7.06
CA THR A 156 -10.97 -11.33 -8.04
C THR A 156 -10.08 -11.01 -9.24
N GLN A 157 -9.78 -9.73 -9.50
CA GLN A 157 -9.00 -9.26 -10.65
C GLN A 157 -7.50 -9.17 -10.36
N LEU A 158 -7.11 -9.04 -9.09
CA LEU A 158 -5.70 -8.88 -8.67
C LEU A 158 -4.73 -9.82 -9.40
N SER A 159 -5.04 -11.12 -9.46
CA SER A 159 -4.14 -12.09 -10.10
C SER A 159 -4.00 -11.85 -11.60
N ALA A 160 -5.06 -11.45 -12.29
CA ALA A 160 -5.02 -11.12 -13.71
C ALA A 160 -4.20 -9.85 -13.95
N ASP A 161 -4.35 -8.83 -13.12
CA ASP A 161 -3.59 -7.58 -13.25
C ASP A 161 -2.10 -7.78 -13.01
N LEU A 162 -1.73 -8.56 -12.00
CA LEU A 162 -0.32 -8.91 -11.75
C LEU A 162 0.28 -9.66 -12.95
N VAL A 163 -0.46 -10.58 -13.58
CA VAL A 163 0.01 -11.25 -14.79
C VAL A 163 0.11 -10.28 -15.97
N SER A 164 -0.88 -9.40 -16.13
CA SER A 164 -0.90 -8.38 -17.19
C SER A 164 0.30 -7.43 -17.08
N VAL A 165 0.58 -6.90 -15.89
CA VAL A 165 1.74 -6.02 -15.67
C VAL A 165 3.04 -6.78 -15.93
N GLN A 166 3.17 -8.04 -15.50
CA GLN A 166 4.37 -8.82 -15.83
C GLN A 166 4.58 -8.93 -17.35
N ALA A 167 3.51 -9.19 -18.10
CA ALA A 167 3.58 -9.27 -19.55
C ALA A 167 3.97 -7.92 -20.19
N MET A 168 3.41 -6.81 -19.71
CA MET A 168 3.77 -5.46 -20.17
C MET A 168 5.25 -5.16 -19.88
N LEU A 169 5.72 -5.39 -18.66
CA LEU A 169 7.11 -5.13 -18.27
C LEU A 169 8.10 -6.01 -19.05
N SER A 170 7.76 -7.28 -19.28
CA SER A 170 8.59 -8.18 -20.09
C SER A 170 8.60 -7.76 -21.58
N GLY A 171 7.46 -7.28 -22.09
CA GLY A 171 7.33 -6.78 -23.46
C GLY A 171 8.10 -5.49 -23.73
N VAL A 172 8.39 -4.70 -22.70
CA VAL A 172 9.23 -3.48 -22.78
C VAL A 172 10.71 -3.80 -23.01
N GLU A 173 11.19 -4.99 -22.59
CA GLU A 173 12.62 -5.32 -22.60
C GLU A 173 13.29 -5.06 -23.96
N PRO A 174 12.77 -5.57 -25.10
CA PRO A 174 13.44 -5.40 -26.38
C PRO A 174 13.66 -3.93 -26.76
N ALA A 175 12.71 -3.04 -26.43
CA ALA A 175 12.80 -1.61 -26.73
C ALA A 175 13.86 -0.90 -25.84
N VAL A 176 13.88 -1.21 -24.54
CA VAL A 176 14.88 -0.69 -23.60
C VAL A 176 16.29 -1.15 -24.00
N ARG A 177 16.43 -2.43 -24.38
CA ARG A 177 17.71 -3.02 -24.78
C ARG A 177 18.19 -2.53 -26.14
N SER A 178 17.32 -2.44 -27.14
CA SER A 178 17.69 -2.01 -28.51
C SER A 178 18.00 -0.52 -28.59
N GLY A 179 17.44 0.28 -27.67
CA GLY A 179 17.59 1.72 -27.61
C GLY A 179 16.41 2.50 -28.22
N ASP A 180 15.31 1.83 -28.56
CA ASP A 180 14.04 2.49 -28.88
C ASP A 180 13.35 2.97 -27.59
N LEU A 181 13.94 3.99 -26.97
CA LEU A 181 13.50 4.49 -25.67
C LEU A 181 12.15 5.21 -25.72
N HIS A 182 11.80 5.76 -26.90
CA HIS A 182 10.49 6.35 -27.08
C HIS A 182 9.39 5.28 -27.00
N GLN A 183 9.55 4.18 -27.75
CA GLN A 183 8.60 3.08 -27.67
C GLN A 183 8.59 2.44 -26.28
N ALA A 184 9.77 2.26 -25.66
CA ALA A 184 9.88 1.76 -24.29
C ALA A 184 9.11 2.64 -23.28
N HIS A 185 9.21 3.96 -23.41
CA HIS A 185 8.48 4.90 -22.57
C HIS A 185 6.97 4.74 -22.76
N LEU A 186 6.49 4.74 -24.01
CA LEU A 186 5.07 4.56 -24.33
C LEU A 186 4.50 3.21 -23.82
N ASP A 187 5.29 2.15 -23.88
CA ASP A 187 4.87 0.83 -23.39
C ASP A 187 4.88 0.74 -21.86
N LEU A 188 5.85 1.38 -21.20
CA LEU A 188 5.86 1.50 -19.74
C LEU A 188 4.65 2.29 -19.23
N GLU A 189 4.25 3.37 -19.89
CA GLU A 189 3.07 4.16 -19.53
C GLU A 189 1.79 3.33 -19.42
N LYS A 190 1.66 2.23 -20.17
CA LYS A 190 0.49 1.32 -20.11
C LYS A 190 0.35 0.59 -18.78
N VAL A 191 1.40 0.49 -17.98
CA VAL A 191 1.37 -0.13 -16.64
C VAL A 191 0.66 0.77 -15.63
N ARG A 192 0.80 2.09 -15.76
CA ARG A 192 0.23 3.10 -14.86
C ARG A 192 -1.28 2.91 -14.61
N PRO A 193 -2.16 2.82 -15.64
CA PRO A 193 -3.60 2.65 -15.40
C PRO A 193 -3.94 1.34 -14.68
N VAL A 194 -3.18 0.25 -14.90
CA VAL A 194 -3.41 -1.03 -14.21
C VAL A 194 -3.12 -0.90 -12.71
N PHE A 195 -1.99 -0.28 -12.35
CA PHE A 195 -1.67 0.00 -10.95
C PHE A 195 -2.67 0.93 -10.28
N GLN A 196 -3.08 1.99 -10.98
CA GLN A 196 -4.06 2.93 -10.45
C GLN A 196 -5.41 2.27 -10.21
N ASP A 197 -5.93 1.49 -11.16
CA ASP A 197 -7.20 0.78 -11.01
C ASP A 197 -7.11 -0.21 -9.83
N MET A 198 -6.04 -1.00 -9.76
CA MET A 198 -5.79 -1.93 -8.66
C MET A 198 -5.79 -1.25 -7.30
N LEU A 199 -5.11 -0.12 -7.16
CA LEU A 199 -5.07 0.60 -5.88
C LEU A 199 -6.43 1.24 -5.56
N LYS A 200 -7.09 1.88 -6.54
CA LYS A 200 -8.40 2.54 -6.39
C LYS A 200 -9.48 1.54 -5.97
N ARG A 201 -9.64 0.43 -6.69
CA ARG A 201 -10.72 -0.54 -6.44
C ARG A 201 -10.59 -1.27 -5.10
N ASN A 202 -9.38 -1.34 -4.56
CA ASN A 202 -9.10 -1.94 -3.25
C ASN A 202 -9.00 -0.89 -2.12
N GLY A 203 -9.39 0.36 -2.42
CA GLY A 203 -9.47 1.44 -1.46
C GLY A 203 -8.13 1.80 -0.83
N PHE A 204 -6.98 1.55 -1.49
CA PHE A 204 -5.67 2.04 -1.07
C PHE A 204 -5.62 3.58 -1.16
N SER A 205 -4.69 4.19 -0.41
CA SER A 205 -4.63 5.65 -0.28
C SER A 205 -4.58 6.31 -1.66
N LEU A 206 -5.47 7.27 -1.85
CA LEU A 206 -5.54 8.06 -3.06
C LEU A 206 -4.33 9.00 -3.17
N LEU A 207 -3.42 9.12 -2.20
CA LEU A 207 -2.30 10.07 -2.30
C LEU A 207 -1.36 9.71 -3.45
N SER A 208 -0.85 8.49 -3.49
CA SER A 208 0.04 8.01 -4.56
C SER A 208 -0.66 8.07 -5.91
N VAL A 209 -1.93 7.68 -5.94
CA VAL A 209 -2.78 7.71 -7.12
C VAL A 209 -3.07 9.14 -7.60
N ALA A 210 -3.39 10.06 -6.68
CA ALA A 210 -3.65 11.46 -6.95
C ALA A 210 -2.37 12.18 -7.37
N LEU A 211 -1.21 11.81 -6.83
CA LEU A 211 0.08 12.32 -7.28
C LEU A 211 0.35 11.94 -8.74
N VAL A 212 0.03 10.70 -9.14
CA VAL A 212 0.11 10.28 -10.55
C VAL A 212 -0.93 11.01 -11.42
N ASP A 213 -2.19 11.09 -10.99
CA ASP A 213 -3.24 11.80 -11.75
C ASP A 213 -2.92 13.31 -11.87
N PHE A 214 -2.24 13.89 -10.88
CA PHE A 214 -1.71 15.25 -10.92
C PHE A 214 -0.51 15.35 -11.86
N HIS A 215 0.42 14.40 -11.86
CA HIS A 215 1.60 14.38 -12.74
C HIS A 215 1.23 14.54 -14.21
N ASP A 216 0.25 13.76 -14.69
CA ASP A 216 -0.10 13.74 -16.11
C ASP A 216 -0.64 15.10 -16.59
N ASN A 217 -1.41 15.76 -15.75
CA ASN A 217 -1.90 17.11 -16.01
C ASN A 217 -0.80 18.16 -15.79
N MET A 218 0.07 17.96 -14.80
CA MET A 218 1.20 18.83 -14.52
C MET A 218 2.19 18.86 -15.70
N GLU A 219 2.53 17.73 -16.33
CA GLU A 219 3.46 17.73 -17.48
C GLU A 219 2.95 18.62 -18.63
N GLN A 220 1.63 18.65 -18.89
CA GLN A 220 1.06 19.59 -19.88
C GLN A 220 1.27 21.06 -19.48
N MET A 221 1.19 21.35 -18.18
CA MET A 221 1.50 22.68 -17.63
C MET A 221 2.98 23.03 -17.80
N LEU A 222 3.87 22.06 -17.58
CA LEU A 222 5.32 22.24 -17.75
C LEU A 222 5.67 22.49 -19.23
N ASP A 223 5.06 21.74 -20.15
CA ASP A 223 5.25 21.94 -21.60
C ASP A 223 4.81 23.35 -22.03
N ALA A 224 3.66 23.83 -21.53
CA ALA A 224 3.17 25.18 -21.80
C ALA A 224 4.14 26.25 -21.25
N ALA A 225 4.66 26.06 -20.04
CA ALA A 225 5.64 26.95 -19.44
C ALA A 225 6.97 26.96 -20.19
N GLN A 226 7.44 25.81 -20.67
CA GLN A 226 8.65 25.70 -21.47
C GLN A 226 8.50 26.37 -22.84
N ALA A 227 7.32 26.28 -23.44
CA ALA A 227 6.95 26.99 -24.66
C ALA A 227 6.69 28.50 -24.43
N ARG A 228 6.71 28.97 -23.17
CA ARG A 228 6.33 30.33 -22.76
C ARG A 228 4.91 30.73 -23.20
N ASP A 229 4.01 29.75 -23.30
CA ASP A 229 2.63 29.91 -23.72
C ASP A 229 1.74 30.24 -22.52
N VAL A 230 1.66 31.53 -22.21
CA VAL A 230 0.87 32.03 -21.07
C VAL A 230 -0.63 31.75 -21.20
N GLN A 231 -1.16 31.72 -22.43
CA GLN A 231 -2.59 31.44 -22.65
C GLN A 231 -2.91 29.97 -22.35
N LYS A 232 -2.04 29.07 -22.80
CA LYS A 232 -2.18 27.64 -22.50
C LYS A 232 -2.00 27.34 -21.01
N ILE A 233 -1.11 28.04 -20.30
CA ILE A 233 -1.01 27.94 -18.83
C ILE A 233 -2.33 28.34 -18.16
N ILE A 234 -2.90 29.48 -18.53
CA ILE A 234 -4.18 29.96 -17.98
C ILE A 234 -5.30 28.95 -18.26
N GLN A 235 -5.33 28.37 -19.45
CA GLN A 235 -6.31 27.36 -19.84
C GLN A 235 -6.19 26.05 -19.05
N LEU A 236 -4.96 25.57 -18.84
CA LEU A 236 -4.70 24.29 -18.15
C LEU A 236 -4.89 24.39 -16.63
N TYR A 237 -4.66 25.56 -16.05
CA TYR A 237 -4.60 25.75 -14.60
C TYR A 237 -5.80 25.20 -13.82
N PRO A 238 -7.07 25.44 -14.20
CA PRO A 238 -8.21 24.91 -13.43
C PRO A 238 -8.16 23.38 -13.27
N ALA A 239 -7.93 22.66 -14.37
CA ALA A 239 -7.88 21.20 -14.36
C ALA A 239 -6.68 20.66 -13.57
N VAL A 240 -5.51 21.29 -13.70
CA VAL A 240 -4.29 20.92 -12.96
C VAL A 240 -4.46 21.20 -11.46
N SER A 241 -5.05 22.34 -11.12
CA SER A 241 -5.30 22.78 -9.75
C SER A 241 -6.31 21.88 -9.03
N ASP A 242 -7.36 21.43 -9.73
CA ASP A 242 -8.33 20.49 -9.19
C ASP A 242 -7.70 19.11 -8.93
N LYS A 243 -6.78 18.64 -9.78
CA LYS A 243 -6.01 17.42 -9.50
C LYS A 243 -5.09 17.57 -8.30
N LEU A 244 -4.43 18.72 -8.16
CA LEU A 244 -3.62 18.98 -6.98
C LEU A 244 -4.46 19.05 -5.71
N ARG A 245 -5.71 19.53 -5.79
CA ARG A 245 -6.64 19.51 -4.64
C ARG A 245 -6.92 18.09 -4.16
N GLN A 246 -7.04 17.13 -5.09
CA GLN A 246 -7.20 15.71 -4.74
C GLN A 246 -5.97 15.15 -4.03
N VAL A 247 -4.75 15.64 -4.32
CA VAL A 247 -3.54 15.31 -3.57
C VAL A 247 -3.60 15.90 -2.16
N GLU A 248 -3.97 17.17 -2.06
CA GLU A 248 -4.07 17.93 -0.80
C GLU A 248 -5.09 17.34 0.17
N GLU A 249 -6.20 16.79 -0.34
CA GLU A 249 -7.19 16.07 0.46
C GLU A 249 -6.62 14.82 1.15
N GLN A 250 -5.56 14.22 0.59
CA GLN A 250 -4.95 13.00 1.11
C GLN A 250 -3.77 13.28 2.03
N ALA A 251 -3.01 14.33 1.73
CA ALA A 251 -1.99 14.87 2.61
C ALA A 251 -1.79 16.35 2.30
N ASN A 252 -1.63 17.18 3.33
CA ASN A 252 -1.54 18.63 3.16
C ASN A 252 -0.39 19.26 3.96
N ASP A 253 0.74 18.57 4.03
CA ASP A 253 1.92 19.07 4.71
C ASP A 253 2.73 20.05 3.84
N ALA A 254 3.81 20.56 4.44
CA ALA A 254 4.68 21.57 3.83
C ALA A 254 5.22 21.17 2.44
N GLU A 255 5.46 19.88 2.17
CA GLU A 255 5.98 19.47 0.86
C GLU A 255 4.92 19.52 -0.23
N ILE A 256 3.67 19.17 0.08
CA ILE A 256 2.54 19.27 -0.86
C ILE A 256 2.13 20.73 -1.05
N GLN A 257 2.17 21.53 0.02
CA GLN A 257 1.96 22.98 -0.07
C GLN A 257 3.04 23.69 -0.91
N ALA A 258 4.27 23.17 -0.95
CA ALA A 258 5.29 23.69 -1.87
C ALA A 258 4.93 23.46 -3.35
N ILE A 259 4.33 22.30 -3.69
CA ILE A 259 3.83 22.03 -5.05
C ILE A 259 2.74 23.05 -5.42
N ARG A 260 1.78 23.28 -4.51
CA ARG A 260 0.71 24.29 -4.67
C ARG A 260 1.26 25.67 -4.93
N GLN A 261 2.19 26.12 -4.09
CA GLN A 261 2.83 27.44 -4.25
C GLN A 261 3.53 27.60 -5.61
N HIS A 262 4.20 26.55 -6.10
CA HIS A 262 4.85 26.63 -7.41
C HIS A 262 3.86 26.64 -8.58
N LEU A 263 2.78 25.87 -8.50
CA LEU A 263 1.70 25.87 -9.50
C LEU A 263 0.99 27.23 -9.55
N ASP A 264 0.63 27.78 -8.39
CA ASP A 264 -0.04 29.08 -8.28
C ASP A 264 0.86 30.22 -8.77
N ALA A 265 2.17 30.12 -8.53
CA ALA A 265 3.14 31.07 -9.06
C ALA A 265 3.26 31.02 -10.60
N LEU A 266 3.16 29.85 -11.24
CA LEU A 266 3.08 29.77 -12.71
C LEU A 266 1.84 30.49 -13.24
N MET A 267 0.70 30.29 -12.60
CA MET A 267 -0.54 30.99 -12.95
C MET A 267 -0.41 32.50 -12.78
N ALA A 268 0.13 32.96 -11.66
CA ALA A 268 0.34 34.39 -11.40
C ALA A 268 1.29 35.02 -12.42
N MET A 269 2.36 34.32 -12.83
CA MET A 269 3.26 34.76 -13.89
C MET A 269 2.53 34.85 -15.24
N ALA A 270 1.73 33.84 -15.59
CA ALA A 270 0.97 33.83 -16.85
C ALA A 270 -0.09 34.95 -16.90
N GLN A 271 -0.83 35.18 -15.81
CA GLN A 271 -1.80 36.28 -15.70
C GLN A 271 -1.15 37.66 -15.82
N ALA A 272 0.09 37.80 -15.34
CA ALA A 272 0.88 39.02 -15.46
C ALA A 272 1.64 39.14 -16.80
N ASP A 273 1.44 38.21 -17.75
CA ASP A 273 2.19 38.06 -19.01
C ASP A 273 3.72 38.06 -18.81
N LYS A 274 4.19 37.58 -17.65
CA LYS A 274 5.61 37.45 -17.32
C LYS A 274 6.17 36.17 -17.91
N ARG A 275 6.65 36.26 -19.15
CA ARG A 275 7.18 35.11 -19.91
C ARG A 275 8.59 34.72 -19.48
N ASP A 276 9.38 35.69 -19.05
CA ASP A 276 10.73 35.44 -18.56
C ASP A 276 10.67 34.78 -17.18
N GLY A 277 11.35 33.63 -17.05
CA GLY A 277 11.39 32.83 -15.83
C GLY A 277 10.34 31.73 -15.74
N LEU A 278 9.39 31.60 -16.70
CA LEU A 278 8.39 30.52 -16.70
C LEU A 278 9.04 29.13 -16.67
N SER A 279 10.05 28.88 -17.50
CA SER A 279 10.81 27.62 -17.50
C SER A 279 11.43 27.33 -16.12
N GLY A 280 12.10 28.32 -15.51
CA GLY A 280 12.72 28.12 -14.20
C GLY A 280 11.69 27.90 -13.08
N GLN A 281 10.49 28.46 -13.21
CA GLN A 281 9.40 28.20 -12.28
C GLN A 281 8.77 26.81 -12.50
N ALA A 282 8.67 26.37 -13.76
CA ALA A 282 8.24 25.02 -14.13
C ALA A 282 9.22 23.96 -13.58
N ASP A 283 10.53 24.22 -13.65
CA ASP A 283 11.54 23.34 -13.06
C ASP A 283 11.37 23.18 -11.54
N LYS A 284 11.01 24.26 -10.83
CA LYS A 284 10.70 24.20 -9.39
C LYS A 284 9.44 23.38 -9.12
N LEU A 285 8.38 23.57 -9.90
CA LEU A 285 7.16 22.75 -9.80
C LEU A 285 7.49 21.27 -9.99
N LYS A 286 8.21 20.93 -11.07
CA LYS A 286 8.65 19.56 -11.37
C LYS A 286 9.50 18.98 -10.25
N SER A 287 10.47 19.75 -9.75
CA SER A 287 11.37 19.30 -8.68
C SER A 287 10.63 19.02 -7.38
N SER A 288 9.72 19.91 -6.96
CA SER A 288 8.91 19.73 -5.75
C SER A 288 7.97 18.54 -5.88
N PHE A 289 7.36 18.35 -7.05
CA PHE A 289 6.56 17.16 -7.34
C PHE A 289 7.38 15.88 -7.26
N VAL A 290 8.52 15.80 -7.97
CA VAL A 290 9.39 14.62 -8.01
C VAL A 290 9.85 14.24 -6.61
N LYS A 291 10.17 15.21 -5.76
CA LYS A 291 10.54 14.97 -4.36
C LYS A 291 9.44 14.22 -3.60
N VAL A 292 8.20 14.72 -3.66
CA VAL A 292 7.04 14.09 -2.99
C VAL A 292 6.73 12.74 -3.62
N TYR A 293 6.74 12.65 -4.95
CA TYR A 293 6.41 11.45 -5.70
C TYR A 293 7.39 10.29 -5.48
N LEU A 294 8.68 10.58 -5.34
CA LEU A 294 9.69 9.56 -5.05
C LEU A 294 9.61 9.07 -3.59
N GLN A 295 9.22 9.93 -2.66
CA GLN A 295 9.14 9.59 -1.24
C GLN A 295 7.83 8.93 -0.85
N ARG A 296 6.72 9.33 -1.48
CA ARG A 296 5.35 9.04 -1.01
C ARG A 296 4.41 8.56 -2.11
N GLY A 297 4.79 8.77 -3.37
CA GLY A 297 4.00 8.37 -4.52
C GLY A 297 4.12 6.89 -4.84
#